data_AF-A0A522E2E5-F1
#
_entry.id   AF-A0A522E2E5-F1
#
_cell.length_a   1.000
_cell.length_b   1.000
_cell.length_c   1.000
_cell.angle_alpha   90.00
_cell.angle_beta   90.00
_cell.angle_gamma   90.00
#
_symmetry.space_group_name_H-M   'P 1'
#
loop_
_entity.id
_entity.type
_entity.pdbx_description
1 polymer ?
#
loop_
_entity_poly.entity_id
_entity_poly.type
_entity_poly.pdbx_seq_one_letter_code
_entity_poly.pdbx_strand_id
1 'polypeptide(L)'
;MNFTLPIDIKKPPKQISYKDNILLVGSCFTEHIGNSLEELKFSVLQNPNGILFDPISVCKSLVSHIQNKQYREEDLFQLNEVWNSWQHHSRFSNIDKSECLRVINESQNRAHNFLKEVDWIIITLGSSFYYLLSEEAPKKEESSKATPKGGLVGAANCHRAPAQRFNKHLLGIDEIISALDDCYHQLLQFNPKLNIIFTVSPVRHIR
;
A
#
# COMPACT_ATOMS: atom_id res chain seq x y z
N MET A 1 -34.82 13.80 23.34
CA MET A 1 -33.38 13.55 23.48
C MET A 1 -32.70 14.01 22.20
N ASN A 2 -31.60 14.75 22.30
CA ASN A 2 -30.85 15.20 21.13
C ASN A 2 -29.74 14.17 20.87
N PHE A 3 -29.92 13.34 19.83
CA PHE A 3 -29.03 12.24 19.49
C PHE A 3 -27.89 12.63 18.53
N THR A 4 -27.78 13.92 18.23
CA THR A 4 -26.73 14.47 17.37
C THR A 4 -25.89 15.47 18.16
N LEU A 5 -24.57 15.33 18.07
CA LEU A 5 -23.64 16.36 18.53
C LEU A 5 -23.56 17.43 17.42
N PRO A 6 -23.88 18.71 17.68
CA PRO A 6 -23.68 19.77 16.71
C PRO A 6 -22.17 20.01 16.55
N ILE A 7 -21.55 19.30 15.61
CA ILE A 7 -20.14 19.45 15.27
C ILE A 7 -20.05 20.45 14.13
N ASP A 8 -19.44 21.61 14.39
CA ASP A 8 -19.04 22.55 13.35
C ASP A 8 -17.67 22.17 12.79
N ILE A 9 -17.66 21.46 11.65
CA ILE A 9 -16.42 21.08 10.96
C ILE A 9 -16.04 22.20 10.01
N LYS A 10 -15.04 22.99 10.42
CA LYS A 10 -14.46 24.03 9.56
C LYS A 10 -13.89 23.41 8.29
N LYS A 11 -14.16 24.04 7.14
CA LYS A 11 -13.60 23.63 5.86
C LYS A 11 -12.06 23.80 5.88
N PRO A 12 -11.30 22.86 5.31
CA PRO A 12 -9.87 23.04 5.14
C PRO A 12 -9.60 24.19 4.15
N PRO A 13 -8.46 24.91 4.29
CA PRO A 13 -8.14 26.05 3.44
C PRO A 13 -7.94 25.66 1.96
N LYS A 14 -7.45 24.43 1.72
CA LYS A 14 -7.35 23.83 0.40
C LYS A 14 -8.31 22.65 0.33
N GLN A 15 -9.10 22.61 -0.74
CA GLN A 15 -10.09 21.56 -0.98
C GLN A 15 -9.74 20.82 -2.27
N ILE A 16 -10.15 19.56 -2.32
CA ILE A 16 -10.06 18.75 -3.54
C ILE A 16 -11.03 19.32 -4.58
N SER A 17 -10.56 19.50 -5.81
CA SER A 17 -11.33 19.99 -6.95
C SER A 17 -11.37 18.96 -8.09
N TYR A 18 -12.28 19.13 -9.04
CA TYR A 18 -12.38 18.25 -10.22
C TYR A 18 -11.14 18.27 -11.14
N LYS A 19 -10.27 19.28 -11.00
CA LYS A 19 -9.02 19.37 -11.76
C LYS A 19 -7.89 18.57 -11.14
N ASP A 20 -8.08 18.10 -9.90
CA ASP A 20 -7.04 17.49 -9.12
C ASP A 20 -6.92 16.00 -9.48
N ASN A 21 -5.68 15.54 -9.59
CA ASN A 21 -5.36 14.12 -9.67
C ASN A 21 -5.19 13.56 -8.24
N ILE A 22 -5.88 12.46 -7.93
CA ILE A 22 -5.94 11.89 -6.57
C ILE A 22 -5.40 10.46 -6.59
N LEU A 23 -4.33 10.20 -5.85
CA LEU A 23 -3.86 8.85 -5.57
C LEU A 23 -4.40 8.41 -4.21
N LEU A 24 -5.07 7.27 -4.16
CA LEU A 24 -5.55 6.68 -2.92
C LEU A 24 -4.80 5.38 -2.65
N VAL A 25 -4.28 5.22 -1.44
CA VAL A 25 -3.52 4.04 -1.00
C VAL A 25 -3.92 3.61 0.40
N GLY A 26 -3.97 2.31 0.66
CA GLY A 26 -4.20 1.73 1.98
C GLY A 26 -5.30 0.68 1.99
N SER A 27 -6.09 0.69 3.07
CA SER A 27 -7.02 -0.39 3.42
C SER A 27 -8.16 -0.57 2.40
N CYS A 28 -9.04 -1.56 2.59
CA CYS A 28 -10.24 -1.73 1.76
C CYS A 28 -11.15 -0.49 1.72
N PHE A 29 -11.12 0.35 2.77
CA PHE A 29 -11.86 1.61 2.78
C PHE A 29 -11.40 2.58 1.69
N THR A 30 -10.12 2.52 1.29
CA THR A 30 -9.61 3.28 0.14
C THR A 30 -10.36 2.93 -1.15
N GLU A 31 -10.68 1.66 -1.39
CA GLU A 31 -11.40 1.27 -2.62
C GLU A 31 -12.85 1.76 -2.58
N HIS A 32 -13.50 1.74 -1.41
CA HIS A 32 -14.84 2.31 -1.27
C HIS A 32 -14.88 3.82 -1.58
N ILE A 33 -13.98 4.60 -0.98
CA ILE A 33 -13.91 6.05 -1.23
C ILE A 33 -13.47 6.35 -2.66
N GLY A 34 -12.49 5.60 -3.16
CA GLY A 34 -12.00 5.73 -4.52
C GLY A 34 -13.10 5.50 -5.56
N ASN A 35 -13.87 4.42 -5.42
CA ASN A 35 -14.98 4.12 -6.34
C ASN A 35 -16.02 5.24 -6.34
N SER A 36 -16.38 5.78 -5.18
CA SER A 36 -17.30 6.93 -5.11
C SER A 36 -16.74 8.18 -5.78
N LEU A 37 -15.44 8.45 -5.66
CA LEU A 37 -14.80 9.58 -6.37
C LEU A 37 -14.78 9.36 -7.90
N GLU A 38 -14.52 8.13 -8.35
CA GLU A 38 -14.53 7.77 -9.77
C GLU A 38 -15.94 7.88 -10.38
N GLU A 39 -16.97 7.43 -9.65
CA GLU A 39 -18.38 7.60 -10.02
C GLU A 39 -18.73 9.08 -10.22
N LEU A 40 -18.20 9.94 -9.34
CA LEU A 40 -18.33 11.40 -9.40
C LEU A 40 -17.41 12.05 -10.46
N LYS A 41 -16.63 11.28 -11.23
CA LYS A 41 -15.73 11.73 -12.31
C LYS A 41 -14.46 12.48 -11.87
N PHE A 42 -13.99 12.26 -10.64
CA PHE A 42 -12.64 12.67 -10.26
C PHE A 42 -11.59 11.80 -10.95
N SER A 43 -10.42 12.39 -11.22
CA SER A 43 -9.25 11.67 -11.73
C SER A 43 -8.57 10.93 -10.58
N VAL A 44 -8.78 9.62 -10.49
CA VAL A 44 -8.27 8.80 -9.38
C VAL A 44 -7.38 7.66 -9.85
N LEU A 45 -6.35 7.37 -9.05
CA LEU A 45 -5.62 6.11 -9.09
C LEU A 45 -5.72 5.45 -7.71
N GLN A 46 -6.17 4.19 -7.66
CA GLN A 46 -6.46 3.52 -6.40
C GLN A 46 -5.59 2.29 -6.20
N ASN A 47 -4.98 2.21 -5.01
CA ASN A 47 -4.26 1.04 -4.48
C ASN A 47 -3.39 0.35 -5.55
N PRO A 48 -2.30 0.94 -6.05
CA PRO A 48 -1.48 0.32 -7.10
C PRO A 48 -0.80 -0.99 -6.68
N ASN A 49 -0.69 -1.27 -5.38
CA ASN A 49 -0.27 -2.58 -4.84
C ASN A 49 -1.46 -3.45 -4.41
N GLY A 50 -2.69 -2.95 -4.57
CA GLY A 50 -3.89 -3.47 -3.94
C GLY A 50 -3.99 -3.04 -2.48
N ILE A 51 -4.85 -3.71 -1.72
CA ILE A 51 -5.16 -3.34 -0.34
C ILE A 51 -3.95 -3.59 0.57
N LEU A 52 -3.55 -2.55 1.31
CA LEU A 52 -2.48 -2.56 2.31
C LEU A 52 -3.01 -2.00 3.63
N PHE A 53 -2.64 -2.58 4.77
CA PHE A 53 -3.22 -2.17 6.06
C PHE A 53 -2.25 -1.43 6.95
N ASP A 54 -1.01 -1.90 7.05
CA ASP A 54 -0.05 -1.36 8.01
C ASP A 54 0.76 -0.18 7.42
N PRO A 55 1.21 0.77 8.27
CA PRO A 55 2.00 1.92 7.85
C PRO A 55 3.26 1.56 7.07
N ILE A 56 4.00 0.53 7.49
CA ILE A 56 5.26 0.17 6.85
C ILE A 56 5.04 -0.30 5.42
N SER A 57 4.07 -1.18 5.18
CA SER A 57 3.75 -1.68 3.84
C SER A 57 3.30 -0.58 2.91
N VAL A 58 2.46 0.35 3.41
CA VAL A 58 1.98 1.52 2.64
C VAL A 58 3.15 2.46 2.28
N CYS A 59 4.02 2.76 3.24
CA CYS A 59 5.22 3.56 2.97
C CYS A 59 6.15 2.87 1.96
N LYS A 60 6.37 1.57 2.11
CA LYS A 60 7.20 0.79 1.17
C LYS A 60 6.63 0.80 -0.25
N SER A 61 5.32 0.71 -0.43
CA SER A 61 4.72 0.82 -1.77
C SER A 61 4.89 2.23 -2.36
N LEU A 62 4.67 3.27 -1.57
CA LEU A 62 4.84 4.65 -2.03
C LEU A 62 6.30 4.94 -2.42
N VAL A 63 7.26 4.51 -1.61
CA VAL A 63 8.69 4.61 -1.95
C VAL A 63 9.02 3.79 -3.20
N SER A 64 8.44 2.60 -3.38
CA SER A 64 8.65 1.83 -4.61
C SER A 64 8.09 2.54 -5.85
N HIS A 65 6.99 3.29 -5.72
CA HIS A 65 6.45 4.16 -6.76
C HIS A 65 7.40 5.31 -7.11
N ILE A 66 7.95 6.00 -6.11
CA ILE A 66 8.96 7.05 -6.31
C ILE A 66 10.15 6.50 -7.12
N GLN A 67 10.67 5.33 -6.73
CA GLN A 67 11.84 4.71 -7.34
C GLN A 67 11.56 4.02 -8.68
N ASN A 68 10.29 3.94 -9.09
CA ASN A 68 9.83 3.10 -10.19
C ASN A 68 10.42 1.67 -10.17
N LYS A 69 10.35 1.01 -9.00
CA LYS A 69 10.96 -0.32 -8.80
C LYS A 69 10.49 -1.29 -9.89
N GLN A 70 11.43 -1.93 -10.60
CA GLN A 70 11.11 -3.01 -11.53
C GLN A 70 11.16 -4.35 -10.80
N TYR A 71 9.99 -4.99 -10.67
CA TYR A 71 9.88 -6.31 -10.09
C TYR A 71 10.36 -7.37 -11.06
N ARG A 72 10.94 -8.44 -10.52
CA ARG A 72 11.49 -9.58 -11.28
C ARG A 72 10.85 -10.88 -10.82
N GLU A 73 11.07 -11.95 -11.59
CA GLU A 73 10.59 -13.28 -11.24
C GLU A 73 11.00 -13.74 -9.83
N GLU A 74 12.19 -13.34 -9.38
CA GLU A 74 12.68 -13.60 -8.02
C GLU A 74 11.89 -12.88 -6.92
N ASP A 75 11.08 -11.87 -7.25
CA ASP A 75 10.19 -11.20 -6.29
C ASP A 75 8.84 -11.92 -6.14
N LEU A 76 8.64 -13.00 -6.91
CA LEU A 76 7.44 -13.82 -6.87
C LEU A 76 7.68 -15.15 -6.16
N PHE A 77 6.60 -15.73 -5.65
CA PHE A 77 6.58 -17.08 -5.09
C PHE A 77 5.30 -17.79 -5.50
N GLN A 78 5.36 -19.12 -5.63
CA GLN A 78 4.19 -19.92 -5.93
C GLN A 78 3.53 -20.44 -4.66
N LEU A 79 2.20 -20.33 -4.59
CA LEU A 79 1.37 -20.89 -3.52
C LEU A 79 0.01 -21.24 -4.09
N ASN A 80 -0.47 -22.47 -3.86
CA ASN A 80 -1.74 -22.96 -4.39
C ASN A 80 -1.85 -22.77 -5.92
N GLU A 81 -0.80 -23.18 -6.65
CA GLU A 81 -0.70 -23.12 -8.12
C GLU A 81 -0.73 -21.72 -8.75
N VAL A 82 -0.77 -20.66 -7.95
CA VAL A 82 -0.70 -19.26 -8.41
C VAL A 82 0.60 -18.60 -7.97
N TRP A 83 1.11 -17.72 -8.81
CA TRP A 83 2.22 -16.81 -8.52
C TRP A 83 1.72 -15.59 -7.77
N ASN A 84 2.44 -15.24 -6.72
CA ASN A 84 2.09 -14.17 -5.79
C ASN A 84 3.31 -13.30 -5.50
N SER A 85 3.08 -12.10 -4.97
CA SER A 85 4.12 -11.23 -4.42
C SER A 85 3.76 -10.85 -2.99
N TRP A 86 4.71 -10.93 -2.06
CA TRP A 86 4.50 -10.53 -0.67
C TRP A 86 4.16 -9.04 -0.51
N GLN A 87 4.45 -8.23 -1.53
CA GLN A 87 4.20 -6.79 -1.55
C GLN A 87 2.89 -6.39 -2.26
N HIS A 88 2.14 -7.35 -2.79
CA HIS A 88 0.94 -7.07 -3.58
C HIS A 88 -0.26 -7.90 -3.09
N HIS A 89 -1.45 -7.31 -3.21
CA HIS A 89 -2.70 -8.00 -2.96
C HIS A 89 -2.91 -9.16 -3.93
N SER A 90 -3.69 -10.16 -3.55
CA SER A 90 -3.99 -11.34 -4.37
C SER A 90 -4.68 -11.05 -5.71
N ARG A 91 -5.14 -9.80 -5.94
CA ARG A 91 -5.67 -9.37 -7.23
C ARG A 91 -4.59 -9.32 -8.34
N PHE A 92 -3.32 -9.29 -7.95
CA PHE A 92 -2.17 -9.33 -8.84
C PHE A 92 -1.67 -10.75 -9.10
N SER A 93 -2.18 -11.72 -8.35
CA SER A 93 -1.77 -13.12 -8.49
C SER A 93 -2.27 -13.71 -9.80
N ASN A 94 -1.48 -14.60 -10.39
CA ASN A 94 -1.84 -15.25 -11.65
C ASN A 94 -1.24 -16.67 -11.72
N ILE A 95 -1.89 -17.57 -12.46
CA ILE A 95 -1.35 -18.92 -12.75
C ILE A 95 -0.09 -18.83 -13.62
N ASP A 96 -0.04 -17.84 -14.51
CA ASP A 96 1.11 -17.55 -15.36
C ASP A 96 2.04 -16.54 -14.68
N LYS A 97 3.30 -16.94 -14.49
CA LYS A 97 4.32 -16.15 -13.82
C LYS A 97 4.63 -14.83 -14.55
N SER A 98 4.72 -14.90 -15.87
CA SER A 98 5.04 -13.76 -16.72
C SER A 98 3.91 -12.73 -16.70
N GLU A 99 2.66 -13.21 -16.68
CA GLU A 99 1.49 -12.36 -16.59
C GLU A 99 1.37 -11.69 -15.22
N CYS A 100 1.59 -12.43 -14.13
CA CYS A 100 1.67 -11.85 -12.78
C CYS A 100 2.69 -10.70 -12.73
N LEU A 101 3.89 -10.95 -13.27
CA LEU A 101 4.97 -9.97 -13.31
C LEU A 101 4.62 -8.74 -14.18
N ARG A 102 4.00 -8.97 -15.34
CA ARG A 102 3.56 -7.92 -16.27
C ARG A 102 2.57 -6.99 -15.59
N VAL A 103 1.51 -7.52 -14.97
CA VAL A 103 0.46 -6.72 -14.32
C VAL A 103 1.02 -5.91 -13.14
N ILE A 104 1.92 -6.50 -12.34
CA ILE A 104 2.62 -5.79 -11.27
C ILE A 104 3.41 -4.61 -11.82
N ASN A 105 4.27 -4.85 -12.81
CA ASN A 105 5.15 -3.81 -13.36
C ASN A 105 4.36 -2.73 -14.13
N GLU A 106 3.26 -3.06 -14.79
CA GLU A 106 2.36 -2.08 -15.41
C GLU A 106 1.71 -1.17 -14.38
N SER A 107 1.21 -1.73 -13.28
CA SER A 107 0.62 -0.93 -12.20
C SER A 107 1.65 -0.04 -11.52
N GLN A 108 2.86 -0.56 -11.31
CA GLN A 108 3.99 0.17 -10.75
C GLN A 108 4.46 1.33 -11.64
N ASN A 109 4.56 1.12 -12.96
CA ASN A 109 4.88 2.19 -13.92
C ASN A 109 3.76 3.24 -13.98
N ARG A 110 2.49 2.81 -13.96
CA ARG A 110 1.33 3.72 -13.89
C ARG A 110 1.38 4.58 -12.64
N ALA A 111 1.64 3.98 -11.48
CA ALA A 111 1.75 4.69 -10.21
C ALA A 111 2.90 5.70 -10.21
N HIS A 112 4.08 5.30 -10.68
CA HIS A 112 5.24 6.20 -10.79
C HIS A 112 4.94 7.43 -11.65
N ASN A 113 4.32 7.24 -12.82
CA ASN A 113 3.99 8.35 -13.71
C ASN A 113 2.88 9.23 -13.13
N PHE A 114 1.85 8.62 -12.54
CA PHE A 114 0.77 9.37 -11.89
C PHE A 114 1.28 10.21 -10.71
N LEU A 115 2.25 9.69 -9.94
CA LEU A 115 2.85 10.37 -8.78
C LEU A 115 3.58 11.68 -9.15
N LYS A 116 4.02 11.85 -10.40
CA LYS A 116 4.63 13.10 -10.88
C LYS A 116 3.60 14.22 -11.02
N GLU A 117 2.38 13.86 -11.40
CA GLU A 117 1.32 14.82 -11.72
C GLU A 117 0.23 14.90 -10.65
N VAL A 118 0.25 14.01 -9.66
CA VAL A 118 -0.74 13.96 -8.58
C VAL A 118 -0.75 15.25 -7.77
N ASP A 119 -1.94 15.68 -7.36
CA ASP A 119 -2.13 16.86 -6.51
C ASP A 119 -2.46 16.44 -5.06
N TRP A 120 -3.12 15.30 -4.90
CA TRP A 120 -3.48 14.74 -3.59
C TRP A 120 -3.13 13.27 -3.44
N ILE A 121 -2.53 12.89 -2.31
CA ILE A 121 -2.48 11.50 -1.85
C ILE A 121 -3.36 11.34 -0.62
N ILE A 122 -4.25 10.35 -0.64
CA ILE A 122 -5.04 9.94 0.52
C ILE A 122 -4.49 8.59 1.01
N ILE A 123 -4.00 8.58 2.25
CA ILE A 123 -3.38 7.42 2.89
C ILE A 123 -4.31 6.91 3.98
N THR A 124 -4.90 5.73 3.78
CA THR A 124 -5.86 5.12 4.72
C THR A 124 -5.25 3.92 5.45
N LEU A 125 -4.78 4.14 6.68
CA LEU A 125 -4.15 3.10 7.50
C LEU A 125 -5.20 2.22 8.20
N GLY A 126 -4.97 0.91 8.31
CA GLY A 126 -5.97 -0.05 8.80
C GLY A 126 -5.51 -1.00 9.91
N SER A 127 -4.23 -1.05 10.24
CA SER A 127 -3.68 -1.92 11.30
C SER A 127 -2.32 -1.40 11.78
N SER A 128 -1.98 -1.62 13.04
CA SER A 128 -0.60 -1.47 13.56
C SER A 128 0.18 -2.78 13.57
N PHE A 129 -0.44 -3.90 13.18
CA PHE A 129 0.27 -5.17 13.03
C PHE A 129 0.95 -5.28 11.68
N TYR A 130 2.25 -5.51 11.72
CA TYR A 130 3.10 -5.81 10.58
C TYR A 130 3.53 -7.29 10.60
N TYR A 131 3.67 -7.90 9.43
CA TYR A 131 4.05 -9.31 9.32
C TYR A 131 5.42 -9.43 8.68
N LEU A 132 6.31 -10.17 9.36
CA LEU A 132 7.67 -10.44 8.92
C LEU A 132 7.75 -11.90 8.47
N LEU A 133 8.35 -12.17 7.31
CA LEU A 133 8.62 -13.53 6.87
C LEU A 133 9.61 -14.21 7.82
N SER A 134 9.25 -15.42 8.26
CA SER A 134 10.13 -16.32 9.02
C SER A 134 11.07 -17.08 8.09
N GLU A 135 11.97 -17.86 8.67
CA GLU A 135 12.86 -18.76 7.93
C GLU A 135 12.11 -19.85 7.14
N GLU A 136 10.89 -20.20 7.55
CA GLU A 136 10.04 -21.21 6.92
C GLU A 136 9.28 -20.68 5.69
N ALA A 137 9.30 -19.36 5.46
CA ALA A 137 8.69 -18.78 4.27
C ALA A 137 9.46 -19.23 3.01
N PRO A 138 8.76 -19.49 1.88
CA PRO A 138 9.43 -19.80 0.63
C PRO A 138 10.36 -18.63 0.29
N LYS A 139 11.66 -18.95 0.21
CA LYS A 139 12.68 -18.00 -0.24
C LYS A 139 12.44 -17.71 -1.71
N LYS A 140 12.90 -16.53 -2.17
CA LYS A 140 12.99 -16.21 -3.61
C LYS A 140 13.56 -17.44 -4.35
N GLU A 141 13.07 -17.73 -5.55
CA GLU A 141 13.50 -18.92 -6.32
C GLU A 141 15.01 -19.16 -6.23
N GLU A 142 15.40 -20.42 -6.10
CA GLU A 142 16.77 -20.91 -5.86
C GLU A 142 17.82 -20.45 -6.90
N SER A 143 17.39 -19.85 -8.02
CA SER A 143 18.26 -19.20 -9.00
C SER A 143 18.90 -17.90 -8.49
N SER A 144 18.42 -17.33 -7.38
CA SER A 144 18.92 -16.08 -6.79
C SER A 144 19.67 -16.33 -5.47
N LYS A 145 21.00 -16.57 -5.57
CA LYS A 145 21.94 -16.63 -4.43
C LYS A 145 22.19 -15.26 -3.79
N ALA A 146 21.13 -14.52 -3.47
CA ALA A 146 21.18 -13.30 -2.70
C ALA A 146 20.12 -13.36 -1.60
N THR A 147 20.36 -14.21 -0.61
CA THR A 147 19.72 -13.99 0.70
C THR A 147 20.21 -12.63 1.20
N PRO A 148 19.34 -11.65 1.49
CA PRO A 148 19.78 -10.46 2.18
C PRO A 148 20.31 -10.93 3.54
N LYS A 149 21.63 -10.87 3.75
CA LYS A 149 22.23 -11.10 5.05
C LYS A 149 21.59 -10.11 6.04
N GLY A 150 20.72 -10.61 6.91
CA GLY A 150 20.17 -9.86 8.05
C GLY A 150 18.92 -9.00 7.81
N GLY A 151 18.23 -9.12 6.67
CA GLY A 151 17.00 -8.34 6.42
C GLY A 151 15.72 -9.16 6.63
N LEU A 152 14.97 -8.91 7.70
CA LEU A 152 13.60 -9.41 7.86
C LEU A 152 12.74 -8.87 6.70
N VAL A 153 12.33 -9.73 5.77
CA VAL A 153 11.47 -9.34 4.64
C VAL A 153 10.04 -9.30 5.14
N GLY A 154 9.40 -8.13 5.11
CA GLY A 154 7.99 -8.03 5.50
C GLY A 154 7.04 -8.39 4.38
N ALA A 155 5.87 -8.91 4.77
CA ALA A 155 4.79 -9.28 3.89
C ALA A 155 3.59 -8.33 4.09
N ALA A 156 3.28 -7.56 3.07
CA ALA A 156 2.11 -6.71 3.03
C ALA A 156 0.81 -7.49 2.80
N ASN A 157 0.91 -8.63 2.11
CA ASN A 157 -0.17 -9.60 1.97
C ASN A 157 0.35 -11.01 2.28
N CYS A 158 -0.30 -11.73 3.19
CA CYS A 158 0.11 -13.08 3.58
C CYS A 158 -0.41 -14.18 2.63
N HIS A 159 -1.26 -13.86 1.66
CA HIS A 159 -1.83 -14.78 0.66
C HIS A 159 -2.47 -16.05 1.25
N ARG A 160 -3.02 -15.93 2.47
CA ARG A 160 -3.56 -17.06 3.27
C ARG A 160 -2.55 -18.21 3.44
N ALA A 161 -1.26 -17.92 3.38
CA ALA A 161 -0.20 -18.89 3.62
C ALA A 161 -0.20 -19.34 5.10
N PRO A 162 0.43 -20.50 5.41
CA PRO A 162 0.51 -21.02 6.78
C PRO A 162 1.08 -19.99 7.76
N ALA A 163 0.47 -19.88 8.95
CA ALA A 163 0.81 -18.85 9.94
C ALA A 163 2.26 -18.96 10.44
N GLN A 164 2.83 -20.16 10.48
CA GLN A 164 4.22 -20.41 10.90
C GLN A 164 5.24 -19.68 10.02
N ARG A 165 4.86 -19.33 8.78
CA ARG A 165 5.70 -18.56 7.86
C ARG A 165 5.86 -17.11 8.28
N PHE A 166 5.15 -16.61 9.29
CA PHE A 166 5.15 -15.20 9.65
C PHE A 166 5.36 -14.98 11.15
N ASN A 167 6.17 -13.98 11.46
CA ASN A 167 6.25 -13.37 12.77
C ASN A 167 5.39 -12.10 12.78
N LYS A 168 4.43 -12.04 13.71
CA LYS A 168 3.54 -10.89 13.87
C LYS A 168 4.20 -9.86 14.79
N HIS A 169 4.42 -8.66 14.27
CA HIS A 169 5.00 -7.54 14.99
C HIS A 169 3.95 -6.45 15.22
N LEU A 170 3.80 -5.98 16.46
CA LEU A 170 2.95 -4.83 16.76
C LEU A 170 3.83 -3.59 16.71
N LEU A 171 3.59 -2.72 15.74
CA LEU A 171 4.36 -1.51 15.54
C LEU A 171 4.16 -0.55 16.74
N GLY A 172 5.28 -0.10 17.28
CA GLY A 172 5.34 0.99 18.25
C GLY A 172 5.02 2.33 17.60
N ILE A 173 4.66 3.31 18.43
CA ILE A 173 4.33 4.67 17.97
C ILE A 173 5.53 5.29 17.22
N ASP A 174 6.73 5.17 17.77
CA ASP A 174 7.95 5.73 17.16
C ASP A 174 8.24 5.09 15.80
N GLU A 175 8.06 3.77 15.66
CA GLU A 175 8.23 3.07 14.38
C GLU A 175 7.26 3.59 13.32
N ILE A 176 6.01 3.85 13.70
CA ILE A 176 4.98 4.38 12.80
C ILE A 176 5.33 5.82 12.40
N ILE A 177 5.70 6.67 13.36
CA ILE A 177 6.07 8.08 13.10
C ILE A 177 7.27 8.13 12.16
N SER A 178 8.35 7.39 12.46
CA SER A 178 9.54 7.37 11.60
C SER A 178 9.22 6.90 10.18
N ALA A 179 8.45 5.81 10.02
CA ALA A 179 8.09 5.32 8.69
C ALA A 179 7.26 6.34 7.89
N LEU A 180 6.28 6.98 8.54
CA LEU A 180 5.42 7.98 7.89
C LEU A 180 6.19 9.26 7.57
N ASP A 181 7.04 9.73 8.47
CA ASP A 181 7.86 10.95 8.31
C ASP A 181 8.86 10.81 7.17
N ASP A 182 9.61 9.70 7.14
CA ASP A 182 10.55 9.38 6.05
C ASP A 182 9.82 9.28 4.70
N CYS A 183 8.64 8.66 4.68
CA CYS A 183 7.83 8.55 3.47
C CYS A 183 7.30 9.91 3.03
N TYR A 184 6.84 10.75 3.97
CA TYR A 184 6.33 12.09 3.71
C TYR A 184 7.41 12.96 3.05
N HIS A 185 8.62 12.96 3.60
CA HIS A 185 9.73 13.74 3.04
C HIS A 185 10.13 13.26 1.64
N GLN A 186 10.20 11.95 1.40
CA GLN A 186 10.49 11.42 0.07
C GLN A 186 9.40 11.79 -0.95
N LEU A 187 8.13 11.75 -0.56
CA LEU A 187 7.01 12.15 -1.41
C LEU A 187 7.10 13.63 -1.81
N LEU A 188 7.36 14.52 -0.84
CA LEU A 188 7.49 15.95 -1.13
C LEU A 188 8.76 16.29 -1.91
N GLN A 189 9.85 15.55 -1.70
CA GLN A 189 11.05 15.69 -2.52
C GLN A 189 10.78 15.30 -3.97
N PHE A 190 10.00 14.24 -4.19
CA PHE A 190 9.63 13.77 -5.53
C PHE A 190 8.61 14.69 -6.21
N ASN A 191 7.63 15.19 -5.46
CA ASN A 191 6.58 16.08 -5.94
C ASN A 191 6.28 17.19 -4.91
N PRO A 192 6.91 18.38 -5.03
CA PRO A 192 6.78 19.45 -4.03
C PRO A 192 5.40 20.12 -3.94
N LYS A 193 4.52 19.97 -4.94
CA LYS A 193 3.16 20.55 -4.93
C LYS A 193 2.13 19.67 -4.19
N LEU A 194 2.55 18.47 -3.80
CA LEU A 194 1.70 17.42 -3.30
C LEU A 194 1.03 17.79 -1.97
N ASN A 195 -0.23 17.40 -1.83
CA ASN A 195 -1.01 17.53 -0.60
C ASN A 195 -1.33 16.13 -0.10
N ILE A 196 -1.13 15.88 1.19
CA ILE A 196 -1.27 14.53 1.76
C ILE A 196 -2.34 14.55 2.85
N ILE A 197 -3.28 13.62 2.76
CA ILE A 197 -4.32 13.38 3.76
C ILE A 197 -4.06 12.02 4.37
N PHE A 198 -3.87 11.98 5.69
CA PHE A 198 -3.88 10.75 6.46
C PHE A 198 -5.27 10.50 7.02
N THR A 199 -5.72 9.25 6.94
CA THR A 199 -6.95 8.79 7.55
C THR A 199 -6.78 7.36 8.06
N VAL A 200 -7.71 6.93 8.90
CA VAL A 200 -7.75 5.59 9.47
C VAL A 200 -9.01 4.87 9.01
N SER A 201 -8.85 3.60 8.69
CA SER A 201 -9.95 2.73 8.28
C SER A 201 -10.94 2.60 9.45
N PRO A 202 -12.27 2.73 9.20
CA PRO A 202 -13.27 2.56 10.24
C PRO A 202 -13.43 1.07 10.59
N VAL A 203 -12.50 0.56 11.39
CA VAL A 203 -12.54 -0.83 11.88
C VAL A 203 -13.45 -0.91 13.10
N ARG A 204 -14.51 -1.72 13.00
CA ARG A 204 -15.34 -2.06 14.17
C ARG A 204 -14.56 -3.02 15.06
N HIS A 205 -14.01 -2.51 16.16
CA HIS A 205 -13.31 -3.31 17.17
C HIS A 205 -14.24 -3.99 18.17
N ILE A 206 -15.54 -3.66 18.14
CA ILE A 206 -16.58 -4.30 18.95
C ILE A 206 -17.29 -5.34 18.07
N ARG A 207 -17.19 -6.60 18.49
CA ARG A 207 -18.09 -7.69 18.08
C ARG A 207 -19.04 -7.98 19.22
#